data_AF-A0A0F9SYV8-F1
#
_entry.id   AF-A0A0F9SYV8-F1
#
_cell.length_a   1.000
_cell.length_b   1.000
_cell.length_c   1.000
_cell.angle_alpha   90.00
_cell.angle_beta   90.00
_cell.angle_gamma   90.00
#
_symmetry.space_group_name_H-M   'P 1'
#
loop_
_entity.id
_entity.type
_entity.pdbx_description
1 polymer ?
#
loop_
_entity_poly.entity_id
_entity_poly.type
_entity_poly.pdbx_seq_one_letter_code
_entity_poly.pdbx_strand_id
1 'polypeptide(L)'
;MSYTQLDDDGTVILRPVKMKLTKKIQNKILHAVYQGATISILCRYAGVSRDTFRGWLEKGVQDLQADDRKTVEAEFALRFATMEAEAAESWLSHINAAAPEDWRAAAWLLERRFRDDYGKEIKVKSDSTTPILVVTGIPGPPGSNLKKLKPLEEDK
;
A
#
# COMPACT_ATOMS: atom_id res chain seq x y z
N MET A 1 19.60 2.19 -30.87
CA MET A 1 18.39 1.72 -30.17
C MET A 1 18.68 1.72 -28.67
N SER A 2 18.43 2.82 -27.95
CA SER A 2 18.57 2.84 -26.48
C SER A 2 17.24 2.43 -25.85
N TYR A 3 17.30 1.48 -24.90
CA TYR A 3 16.14 0.72 -24.42
C TYR A 3 15.67 1.14 -23.02
N THR A 4 16.20 2.24 -22.47
CA THR A 4 16.08 2.60 -21.05
C THR A 4 15.77 4.08 -20.88
N GLN A 5 14.56 4.40 -20.41
CA GLN A 5 14.26 5.69 -19.78
C GLN A 5 14.37 5.53 -18.27
N LEU A 6 14.60 6.63 -17.56
CA LEU A 6 14.63 6.69 -16.10
C LEU A 6 13.34 7.36 -15.61
N ASP A 7 12.70 6.79 -14.59
CA ASP A 7 11.62 7.44 -13.83
C ASP A 7 12.16 8.59 -12.96
N ASP A 8 11.27 9.38 -12.35
CA ASP A 8 11.60 10.49 -11.44
C ASP A 8 12.50 10.08 -10.25
N ASP A 9 12.53 8.79 -9.92
CA ASP A 9 13.36 8.19 -8.86
C ASP A 9 14.68 7.58 -9.39
N GLY A 10 15.01 7.75 -10.67
CA GLY A 10 16.21 7.21 -11.30
C GLY A 10 16.12 5.71 -11.67
N THR A 11 14.94 5.10 -11.60
CA THR A 11 14.75 3.69 -11.92
C THR A 11 14.59 3.46 -13.42
N VAL A 12 15.28 2.45 -13.96
CA VAL A 12 15.14 2.04 -15.36
C VAL A 12 13.73 1.51 -15.65
N ILE A 13 13.00 2.19 -16.53
CA ILE A 13 11.68 1.76 -17.03
C ILE A 13 11.76 1.10 -18.41
N LEU A 14 10.96 0.04 -18.54
CA LEU A 14 10.64 -0.58 -19.83
C LEU A 14 9.69 0.35 -20.58
N ARG A 15 9.98 0.59 -21.86
CA ARG A 15 9.16 1.44 -22.74
C ARG A 15 7.69 0.96 -22.72
N PRO A 16 6.69 1.86 -22.64
CA PRO A 16 5.28 1.45 -22.65
C PRO A 16 4.92 0.88 -24.03
N VAL A 17 4.96 -0.43 -24.15
CA VAL A 17 4.38 -1.17 -25.27
C VAL A 17 2.91 -1.44 -24.91
N LYS A 18 1.99 -1.31 -25.87
CA LYS A 18 0.58 -1.66 -25.68
C LYS A 18 0.48 -3.12 -25.28
N MET A 19 0.43 -3.37 -23.97
CA MET A 19 0.51 -4.70 -23.40
C MET A 19 -0.88 -5.20 -23.06
N LYS A 20 -1.13 -6.48 -23.35
CA LYS A 20 -2.39 -7.15 -23.02
C LYS A 20 -2.26 -7.82 -21.66
N LEU A 21 -3.33 -7.77 -20.87
CA LEU A 21 -3.42 -8.46 -19.59
C LEU A 21 -3.58 -9.98 -19.79
N THR A 22 -2.47 -10.66 -20.07
CA THR A 22 -2.45 -12.11 -20.26
C THR A 22 -2.43 -12.85 -18.92
N LYS A 23 -2.90 -14.11 -18.89
CA LYS A 23 -2.82 -14.98 -17.69
C LYS A 23 -1.40 -15.09 -17.12
N LYS A 24 -0.37 -15.09 -17.97
CA LYS A 24 1.04 -15.12 -17.54
C LYS A 24 1.41 -13.87 -16.73
N ILE A 25 0.99 -12.69 -17.18
CA ILE A 25 1.23 -11.43 -16.48
C ILE A 25 0.42 -11.39 -15.19
N GLN A 26 -0.85 -11.76 -15.23
CA GLN A 26 -1.70 -11.85 -14.04
C GLN A 26 -1.05 -12.72 -12.96
N ASN A 27 -0.63 -13.94 -13.30
CA ASN A 27 -0.03 -14.86 -12.34
C ASN A 27 1.28 -14.33 -11.75
N LYS A 28 2.12 -13.63 -12.55
CA LYS A 28 3.32 -12.98 -12.02
C LYS A 28 2.98 -11.87 -11.01
N ILE A 29 1.98 -11.05 -11.32
CA ILE A 29 1.53 -9.97 -10.44
C ILE A 29 0.97 -10.55 -9.14
N LEU A 30 0.03 -11.49 -9.23
CA LEU A 30 -0.60 -12.09 -8.05
C LEU A 30 0.42 -12.83 -7.18
N HIS A 31 1.39 -13.52 -7.80
CA HIS A 31 2.49 -14.12 -7.05
C HIS A 31 3.30 -13.06 -6.28
N ALA A 32 3.67 -11.95 -6.92
CA ALA A 32 4.42 -10.88 -6.26
C ALA A 32 3.62 -10.21 -5.12
N VAL A 33 2.30 -10.02 -5.30
CA VAL A 33 1.39 -9.56 -4.23
C VAL A 33 1.43 -10.51 -3.05
N TYR A 34 1.32 -11.82 -3.29
CA TYR A 34 1.38 -12.84 -2.25
C TYR A 34 2.72 -12.88 -1.49
N GLN A 35 3.81 -12.42 -2.12
CA GLN A 35 5.12 -12.27 -1.48
C GLN A 35 5.29 -10.93 -0.73
N GLY A 36 4.30 -10.03 -0.78
CA GLY A 36 4.36 -8.73 -0.11
C GLY A 36 5.13 -7.68 -0.87
N ALA A 37 5.28 -7.86 -2.19
CA ALA A 37 5.96 -6.88 -3.03
C ALA A 37 5.15 -5.58 -3.12
N THR A 38 5.87 -4.45 -3.11
CA THR A 38 5.26 -3.15 -3.43
C THR A 38 4.82 -3.09 -4.90
N ILE A 39 3.93 -2.14 -5.24
CA ILE A 39 3.47 -1.94 -6.63
C ILE A 39 4.66 -1.71 -7.59
N SER A 40 5.70 -0.99 -7.17
CA SER A 40 6.89 -0.78 -8.01
C SER A 40 7.61 -2.10 -8.30
N ILE A 41 7.84 -2.92 -7.27
CA ILE A 41 8.54 -4.20 -7.39
C ILE A 41 7.72 -5.19 -8.22
N LEU A 42 6.41 -5.31 -7.95
CA LEU A 42 5.55 -6.23 -8.68
C LEU A 42 5.46 -5.87 -10.17
N CYS A 43 5.37 -4.57 -10.51
CA CYS A 43 5.33 -4.09 -11.89
C CYS A 43 6.62 -4.45 -12.62
N ARG A 44 7.78 -4.19 -11.99
CA ARG A 44 9.10 -4.54 -12.55
C ARG A 44 9.27 -6.04 -12.73
N TYR A 45 8.85 -6.83 -11.74
CA TYR A 45 8.88 -8.31 -11.81
C TYR A 45 8.00 -8.86 -12.95
N ALA A 46 6.82 -8.27 -13.13
CA ALA A 46 5.89 -8.62 -14.21
C ALA A 46 6.33 -8.08 -15.58
N GLY A 47 7.24 -7.12 -15.62
CA GLY A 47 7.67 -6.43 -16.84
C GLY A 47 6.65 -5.43 -17.38
N VAL A 48 5.86 -4.82 -16.48
CA VAL A 48 4.74 -3.92 -16.78
C VAL A 48 5.03 -2.53 -16.22
N SER A 49 4.64 -1.47 -16.93
CA SER A 49 4.70 -0.11 -16.36
C SER A 49 3.61 0.08 -15.29
N ARG A 50 3.86 0.96 -14.32
CA ARG A 50 2.88 1.29 -13.27
C ARG A 50 1.57 1.82 -13.84
N ASP A 51 1.64 2.65 -14.86
CA ASP A 51 0.44 3.21 -15.51
C ASP A 51 -0.39 2.15 -16.21
N THR A 52 0.25 1.18 -16.86
CA THR A 52 -0.46 0.07 -17.51
C THR A 52 -1.17 -0.80 -16.48
N PHE A 53 -0.49 -1.12 -15.38
CA PHE A 53 -1.08 -1.87 -14.27
C PHE A 53 -2.26 -1.13 -13.64
N ARG A 54 -2.10 0.18 -13.34
CA ARG A 54 -3.18 1.02 -12.81
C ARG A 54 -4.36 1.10 -13.77
N GLY A 55 -4.11 1.30 -15.07
CA GLY A 55 -5.17 1.34 -16.07
C GLY A 55 -5.97 0.04 -16.17
N TRP A 56 -5.34 -1.13 -15.96
CA TRP A 56 -6.07 -2.40 -15.87
C TRP A 56 -6.95 -2.49 -14.63
N LEU A 57 -6.46 -2.04 -13.46
CA LEU A 57 -7.27 -2.03 -12.24
C LEU A 57 -8.43 -1.04 -12.32
N GLU A 58 -8.18 0.18 -12.80
CA GLU A 58 -9.21 1.20 -12.97
C GLU A 58 -10.31 0.74 -13.91
N LYS A 59 -9.94 0.17 -15.06
CA LYS A 59 -10.90 -0.41 -15.99
C LYS A 59 -11.68 -1.56 -15.35
N GLY A 60 -11.00 -2.46 -14.62
CA GLY A 60 -11.68 -3.55 -13.92
C GLY A 60 -12.69 -3.06 -12.88
N VAL A 61 -12.37 -2.01 -12.12
CA VAL A 61 -13.30 -1.39 -11.17
C VAL A 61 -14.48 -0.75 -11.88
N GLN A 62 -14.26 -0.06 -13.00
CA GLN A 62 -15.34 0.52 -13.81
C GLN A 62 -16.28 -0.56 -14.37
N ASP A 63 -15.71 -1.65 -14.91
CA ASP A 63 -16.49 -2.79 -15.42
C ASP A 63 -17.33 -3.43 -14.30
N LEU A 64 -16.77 -3.58 -13.09
CA LEU A 64 -17.51 -4.07 -11.91
C LEU A 64 -18.63 -3.12 -11.48
N GLN A 65 -18.42 -1.80 -11.55
CA GLN A 65 -19.46 -0.79 -11.27
C GLN A 65 -20.59 -0.83 -12.29
N ALA A 66 -20.29 -1.18 -13.54
CA ALA A 66 -21.26 -1.41 -14.59
C ALA A 66 -21.93 -2.81 -14.53
N ASP A 67 -21.63 -3.61 -13.51
CA ASP A 67 -22.03 -5.00 -13.32
C ASP A 67 -21.59 -5.96 -14.46
N ASP A 68 -20.55 -5.58 -15.21
CA ASP A 68 -19.91 -6.46 -16.19
C ASP A 68 -18.73 -7.20 -15.58
N ARG A 69 -19.02 -8.32 -14.93
CA ARG A 69 -18.01 -9.16 -14.27
C ARG A 69 -17.26 -10.09 -15.23
N LYS A 70 -17.56 -10.08 -16.53
CA LYS A 70 -17.01 -11.04 -17.50
C LYS A 70 -15.75 -10.53 -18.18
N THR A 71 -15.40 -9.26 -18.00
CA THR A 71 -14.17 -8.72 -18.58
C THR A 71 -12.94 -9.27 -17.87
N VAL A 72 -11.83 -9.36 -18.61
CA VAL A 72 -10.56 -9.86 -18.09
C VAL A 72 -10.03 -8.93 -16.99
N GLU A 73 -10.25 -7.63 -17.15
CA GLU A 73 -9.88 -6.60 -16.19
C GLU A 73 -10.72 -6.67 -14.91
N ALA A 74 -12.04 -6.88 -15.00
CA ALA A 74 -12.91 -7.06 -13.82
C ALA A 74 -12.53 -8.32 -13.03
N GLU A 75 -12.34 -9.46 -13.71
CA GLU A 75 -11.89 -10.71 -13.07
C GLU A 75 -10.53 -10.51 -12.38
N PHE A 76 -9.60 -9.83 -13.06
CA PHE A 76 -8.29 -9.56 -12.49
C PHE A 76 -8.34 -8.64 -11.27
N ALA A 77 -9.14 -7.57 -11.30
CA ALA A 77 -9.31 -6.67 -10.17
C ALA A 77 -9.86 -7.39 -8.92
N LEU A 78 -10.86 -8.26 -9.11
CA LEU A 78 -11.36 -9.11 -8.02
C LEU A 78 -10.29 -10.05 -7.48
N ARG A 79 -9.59 -10.78 -8.36
CA ARG A 79 -8.53 -11.71 -7.95
C ARG A 79 -7.37 -11.00 -7.26
N PHE A 80 -7.03 -9.79 -7.69
CA PHE A 80 -6.02 -8.97 -7.05
C PHE A 80 -6.42 -8.62 -5.62
N ALA A 81 -7.64 -8.11 -5.41
CA ALA A 81 -8.15 -7.79 -4.09
C ALA A 81 -8.25 -9.02 -3.16
N THR A 82 -8.71 -10.16 -3.69
CA THR A 82 -8.75 -11.42 -2.94
C THR A 82 -7.34 -11.88 -2.55
N MET A 83 -6.37 -11.82 -3.47
CA MET A 83 -4.99 -12.21 -3.19
C MET A 83 -4.30 -11.32 -2.16
N GLU A 84 -4.58 -10.02 -2.15
CA GLU A 84 -4.08 -9.13 -1.08
C GLU A 84 -4.61 -9.55 0.30
N ALA A 85 -5.90 -9.91 0.39
CA ALA A 85 -6.50 -10.38 1.64
C ALA A 85 -5.92 -11.74 2.08
N GLU A 86 -5.79 -12.69 1.16
CA GLU A 86 -5.19 -14.01 1.41
C GLU A 86 -3.73 -13.91 1.85
N ALA A 87 -2.95 -13.03 1.21
CA ALA A 87 -1.56 -12.80 1.57
C ALA A 87 -1.43 -12.20 2.97
N ALA A 88 -2.24 -11.20 3.29
CA ALA A 88 -2.25 -10.58 4.60
C ALA A 88 -2.62 -11.58 5.71
N GLU A 89 -3.64 -12.42 5.47
CA GLU A 89 -4.02 -13.49 6.40
C GLU A 89 -2.86 -14.46 6.62
N SER A 90 -2.21 -14.93 5.54
CA SER A 90 -1.08 -15.84 5.62
C SER A 90 0.09 -15.26 6.42
N TRP A 91 0.47 -14.00 6.20
CA TRP A 91 1.54 -13.37 6.98
C TRP A 91 1.15 -13.19 8.45
N LEU A 92 -0.11 -12.83 8.74
CA LEU A 92 -0.59 -12.74 10.11
C LEU A 92 -0.57 -14.11 10.81
N SER A 93 -0.92 -15.18 10.10
CA SER A 93 -0.82 -16.56 10.59
C SER A 93 0.62 -16.92 10.93
N HIS A 94 1.59 -16.57 10.06
CA HIS A 94 3.01 -16.77 10.35
C HIS A 94 3.50 -15.99 11.58
N ILE A 95 3.05 -14.75 11.76
CA ILE A 95 3.40 -13.94 12.93
C ILE A 95 2.81 -14.54 14.21
N ASN A 96 1.55 -14.97 14.18
CA ASN A 96 0.90 -15.65 15.30
C ASN A 96 1.61 -16.96 15.65
N ALA A 97 2.03 -17.74 14.66
CA ALA A 97 2.76 -18.98 14.88
C ALA A 97 4.15 -18.77 15.51
N ALA A 98 4.78 -17.61 15.28
CA ALA A 98 6.06 -17.24 15.88
C ALA A 98 5.94 -16.72 17.33
N ALA A 99 4.76 -16.26 17.74
CA ALA A 99 4.54 -15.63 19.04
C ALA A 99 4.92 -16.48 20.28
N PRO A 100 4.74 -17.82 20.30
CA PRO A 100 5.14 -18.64 21.45
C PRO A 100 6.66 -18.69 21.66
N GLU A 101 7.45 -18.61 20.59
CA GLU A 101 8.91 -18.74 20.62
C GLU A 101 9.61 -17.37 20.65
N ASP A 102 9.01 -16.35 20.02
CA ASP A 102 9.50 -14.98 20.03
C ASP A 102 8.43 -14.01 20.52
N TRP A 103 8.55 -13.58 21.77
CA TRP A 103 7.65 -12.63 22.41
C TRP A 103 7.53 -11.31 21.62
N ARG A 104 8.53 -10.94 20.80
CA ARG A 104 8.49 -9.73 19.97
C ARG A 104 7.40 -9.80 18.91
N ALA A 105 7.06 -10.98 18.41
CA ALA A 105 5.96 -11.17 17.47
C ALA A 105 4.60 -10.86 18.14
N ALA A 106 4.40 -11.35 19.37
CA ALA A 106 3.21 -11.02 20.17
C ALA A 106 3.15 -9.53 20.51
N ALA A 107 4.28 -8.93 20.94
CA ALA A 107 4.37 -7.51 21.25
C ALA A 107 4.05 -6.65 20.02
N TRP A 108 4.58 -6.99 18.84
CA TRP A 108 4.30 -6.27 17.59
C TRP A 108 2.80 -6.26 17.24
N LEU A 109 2.08 -7.36 17.47
CA LEU A 109 0.63 -7.41 17.27
C LEU A 109 -0.11 -6.52 18.26
N LEU A 110 0.29 -6.51 19.54
CA LEU A 110 -0.31 -5.66 20.58
C LEU A 110 -0.12 -4.18 20.26
N GLU A 111 1.10 -3.74 19.91
CA GLU A 111 1.41 -2.36 19.55
C GLU A 111 0.52 -1.84 18.40
N ARG A 112 0.11 -2.72 17.47
CA ARG A 112 -0.69 -2.34 16.30
C ARG A 112 -2.19 -2.41 16.54
N ARG A 113 -2.66 -3.38 17.32
CA ARG A 113 -4.10 -3.61 17.58
C ARG A 113 -4.62 -2.76 18.74
N PHE A 114 -3.79 -2.53 19.74
CA PHE A 114 -4.10 -1.77 20.95
C PHE A 114 -3.12 -0.61 21.08
N ARG A 115 -3.11 0.26 20.08
CA ARG A 115 -2.15 1.39 19.99
C ARG A 115 -2.26 2.34 21.17
N ASP A 116 -3.45 2.54 21.72
CA ASP A 116 -3.64 3.47 22.84
C ASP A 116 -2.99 2.94 24.14
N ASP A 117 -3.01 1.61 24.33
CA ASP A 117 -2.47 0.96 25.53
C ASP A 117 -0.99 0.57 25.39
N TYR A 118 -0.55 0.16 24.20
CA TYR A 118 0.77 -0.43 23.95
C TYR A 118 1.57 0.29 22.86
N GLY A 119 1.02 1.34 22.24
CA GLY A 119 1.70 2.09 21.18
C GLY A 119 2.91 2.86 21.70
N LYS A 120 3.88 3.09 20.81
CA LYS A 120 5.07 3.88 21.14
C LYS A 120 4.71 5.36 21.24
N GLU A 121 4.88 5.93 22.43
CA GLU A 121 4.84 7.37 22.61
C GLU A 121 6.07 8.04 21.96
N ILE A 122 5.83 9.02 21.10
CA ILE A 122 6.89 9.85 20.54
C ILE A 122 7.01 11.10 21.41
N LYS A 123 8.02 11.12 22.29
CA LYS A 123 8.34 12.31 23.08
C LYS A 123 9.22 13.25 22.25
N VAL A 124 8.66 14.38 21.84
CA VAL A 124 9.39 15.43 21.11
C VAL A 124 9.93 16.45 22.11
N LYS A 125 11.25 16.62 22.16
CA LYS A 125 11.88 17.75 22.89
C LYS A 125 12.00 18.95 21.93
N SER A 126 11.46 20.10 22.32
CA SER A 126 11.65 21.38 21.62
C SER A 126 12.58 22.28 22.42
N ASP A 127 13.68 22.71 21.80
CA ASP A 127 14.63 23.68 22.38
C ASP A 127 14.40 25.12 21.85
N SER A 128 13.27 25.41 21.17
CA SER A 128 13.02 26.73 20.58
C SER A 128 11.64 27.30 20.92
N THR A 129 11.56 28.63 21.02
CA THR A 129 10.35 29.47 21.29
C THR A 129 9.26 29.38 20.21
N THR A 130 9.44 28.53 19.20
CA THR A 130 8.47 28.31 18.12
C THR A 130 7.61 27.07 18.43
N PRO A 131 6.28 27.17 18.45
CA PRO A 131 5.43 26.03 18.74
C PRO A 131 5.55 24.96 17.64
N ILE A 132 5.78 23.72 18.04
CA ILE A 132 5.79 22.56 17.13
C ILE A 132 4.33 22.17 16.87
N LEU A 133 3.91 22.24 15.61
CA LEU A 133 2.63 21.67 15.18
C LEU A 133 2.80 20.16 14.98
N VAL A 134 2.38 19.36 15.96
CA VAL A 134 2.26 17.92 15.80
C VAL A 134 0.99 17.62 15.01
N VAL A 135 1.13 17.35 13.71
CA VAL A 135 0.02 16.88 12.88
C VAL A 135 -0.21 15.41 13.20
N THR A 136 -1.10 15.12 14.15
CA THR A 136 -1.59 13.76 14.37
C THR A 136 -2.63 13.42 13.31
N GLY A 137 -2.19 12.74 12.26
CA GLY A 137 -3.07 12.26 11.19
C GLY A 137 -2.30 12.09 9.90
N ILE A 138 -2.54 10.97 9.20
CA ILE A 138 -2.11 10.83 7.80
C ILE A 138 -2.70 12.03 7.04
N PRO A 139 -1.92 12.85 6.31
CA PRO A 139 -2.51 13.90 5.49
C PRO A 139 -3.48 13.21 4.52
N GLY A 140 -4.76 13.58 4.63
CA GLY A 140 -5.76 13.21 3.63
C GLY A 140 -5.30 13.66 2.24
N PRO A 141 -5.82 13.05 1.17
CA PRO A 141 -5.45 13.39 -0.19
C PRO A 141 -5.53 14.91 -0.42
N PRO A 142 -4.66 15.47 -1.28
CA PRO A 142 -4.52 16.92 -1.44
C PRO A 142 -5.87 17.56 -1.79
N GLY A 143 -6.40 18.38 -0.86
CA GLY A 143 -7.69 19.07 -1.02
C GLY A 143 -8.60 19.10 0.23
N SER A 144 -8.29 18.36 1.31
CA SER A 144 -9.09 18.44 2.53
C SER A 144 -8.80 19.74 3.31
N ASN A 145 -9.76 20.66 3.32
CA ASN A 145 -9.70 21.98 3.95
C ASN A 145 -9.15 21.93 5.39
N LEU A 146 -8.03 22.63 5.61
CA LEU A 146 -7.50 23.03 6.92
C LEU A 146 -8.43 24.09 7.54
N LYS A 147 -9.58 23.69 8.10
CA LYS A 147 -10.35 24.58 8.96
C LYS A 147 -10.80 23.87 10.23
N LYS A 148 -10.36 24.46 11.35
CA LYS A 148 -10.68 24.21 12.76
C LYS A 148 -9.75 23.21 13.47
N LEU A 149 -8.54 23.67 13.77
CA LEU A 149 -7.81 23.21 14.95
C LEU A 149 -8.08 24.22 16.07
N LYS A 150 -8.70 23.77 17.17
CA LYS A 150 -8.77 24.57 18.41
C LYS A 150 -7.42 24.49 19.12
N PRO A 151 -6.94 25.58 19.75
CA PRO A 151 -5.74 25.52 20.58
C PRO A 151 -5.95 24.56 21.75
N LEU A 152 -4.93 23.76 22.06
CA LEU A 152 -4.88 22.97 23.30
C LEU A 152 -4.74 23.95 24.46
N GLU A 153 -5.73 23.99 25.35
CA GLU A 153 -5.63 24.73 26.60
C GLU A 153 -4.61 24.04 27.52
N GLU A 154 -3.62 24.81 27.97
CA GLU A 154 -2.68 24.40 29.00
C GLU A 154 -3.41 24.39 30.35
N ASP A 155 -3.66 23.21 30.90
CA ASP A 155 -4.15 23.07 32.27
C ASP A 155 -3.08 23.56 33.26
N LYS A 156 -3.47 24.54 34.09
CA LYS A 156 -2.70 25.07 35.22
C LYS A 156 -2.86 24.24 36.48
#